data_AF-Q8THP3-F1
#
_entry.id   AF-Q8THP3-F1
#
_cell.length_a   1.000
_cell.length_b   1.000
_cell.length_c   1.000
_cell.angle_alpha   90.00
_cell.angle_beta   90.00
_cell.angle_gamma   90.00
#
_symmetry.space_group_name_H-M   'P 1'
#
loop_
_entity.id
_entity.type
_entity.pdbx_description
1 polymer ?
#
loop_
_entity_poly.entity_id
_entity_poly.type
_entity_poly.pdbx_seq_one_letter_code
_entity_poly.pdbx_strand_id
1 'polypeptide(L)'
;MEKRMYLEIAMLAYFVVLFLTIRDIRIFKRTGYISYRKGALKGLAASSLILIGAISIEAKPEIGLLIVLFGLTVNRKGAREPVFTSAGTLDRFLGKTDYVKSNRLKRSNKKAGLNKN
;
A
#
# COMPACT_ATOMS: atom_id res chain seq x y z
N MET A 1 23.58 -8.19 20.91
CA MET A 1 22.28 -7.67 21.38
C MET A 1 21.77 -6.56 20.45
N GLU A 2 22.58 -5.54 20.17
CA GLU A 2 22.18 -4.40 19.33
C GLU A 2 21.75 -4.74 17.90
N LYS A 3 22.52 -5.56 17.17
CA LYS A 3 22.17 -5.95 15.78
C LYS A 3 20.81 -6.62 15.67
N ARG A 4 20.41 -7.39 16.69
CA ARG A 4 19.11 -8.09 16.73
C ARG A 4 17.96 -7.09 16.84
N MET A 5 18.10 -6.12 17.73
CA MET A 5 17.14 -5.03 17.89
C MET A 5 17.00 -4.22 16.59
N TYR A 6 18.10 -3.89 15.93
CA TYR A 6 18.05 -3.15 14.65
C TYR A 6 17.38 -3.96 13.54
N LEU A 7 17.65 -5.26 13.47
CA LEU A 7 16.98 -6.16 12.53
C LEU A 7 15.47 -6.24 12.82
N GLU A 8 15.06 -6.34 14.09
CA GLU A 8 13.65 -6.35 14.49
C GLU A 8 12.94 -5.05 14.06
N ILE A 9 13.57 -3.89 14.25
CA ILE A 9 13.06 -2.59 13.79
C ILE A 9 12.93 -2.57 12.25
N ALA A 10 13.95 -3.03 11.53
CA ALA A 10 13.95 -3.07 10.07
C ALA A 10 12.87 -4.02 9.52
N MET A 11 12.68 -5.18 10.16
CA MET A 11 11.65 -6.13 9.79
C MET A 11 10.23 -5.61 10.08
N LEU A 12 10.04 -4.89 11.20
CA LEU A 12 8.78 -4.21 11.46
C LEU A 12 8.48 -3.18 10.35
N ALA A 13 9.46 -2.36 9.99
CA ALA A 13 9.33 -1.40 8.88
C ALA A 13 8.96 -2.11 7.56
N TYR A 14 9.63 -3.23 7.26
CA TYR A 14 9.35 -4.05 6.08
C TYR A 14 7.89 -4.53 6.05
N PHE A 15 7.43 -5.17 7.12
CA PHE A 15 6.06 -5.69 7.19
C PHE A 15 5.00 -4.59 7.12
N VAL A 16 5.23 -3.45 7.75
CA VAL A 16 4.32 -2.30 7.67
C VAL A 16 4.22 -1.81 6.22
N VAL A 17 5.34 -1.60 5.53
CA VAL A 17 5.33 -1.13 4.13
C VAL A 17 4.70 -2.17 3.20
N LEU A 18 5.01 -3.45 3.39
CA LEU A 18 4.42 -4.54 2.62
C LEU A 18 2.89 -4.62 2.82
N PHE A 19 2.43 -4.50 4.07
CA PHE A 19 1.01 -4.45 4.40
C PHE A 19 0.29 -3.29 3.68
N LEU A 20 0.87 -2.09 3.72
CA LEU A 20 0.31 -0.92 3.04
C LEU A 20 0.29 -1.11 1.52
N THR A 21 1.31 -1.77 0.96
CA THR A 21 1.40 -2.11 -0.46
C THR A 21 0.29 -3.08 -0.86
N ILE A 22 0.09 -4.16 -0.11
CA ILE A 22 -0.99 -5.13 -0.36
C ILE A 22 -2.36 -4.45 -0.24
N ARG A 23 -2.53 -3.53 0.71
CA ARG A 23 -3.76 -2.74 0.84
C ARG A 23 -4.01 -1.90 -0.42
N ASP A 24 -3.00 -1.20 -0.93
CA ASP A 24 -3.11 -0.41 -2.16
C ASP A 24 -3.44 -1.30 -3.38
N ILE A 25 -2.83 -2.50 -3.48
CA ILE A 25 -3.16 -3.50 -4.53
C ILE A 25 -4.63 -3.93 -4.44
N ARG A 26 -5.13 -4.24 -3.24
CA ARG A 26 -6.54 -4.65 -3.03
C ARG A 26 -7.52 -3.52 -3.38
N ILE A 27 -7.18 -2.27 -3.05
CA ILE A 27 -7.97 -1.11 -3.45
C ILE A 27 -7.97 -0.97 -4.96
N PHE A 28 -6.81 -1.04 -5.61
CA PHE A 28 -6.71 -0.98 -7.07
C PHE A 28 -7.55 -2.09 -7.74
N LYS A 29 -7.49 -3.32 -7.23
CA LYS A 29 -8.28 -4.44 -7.73
C LYS A 29 -9.80 -4.17 -7.64
N ARG A 30 -10.26 -3.43 -6.63
CA ARG A 30 -11.68 -3.09 -6.41
C ARG A 30 -12.15 -1.86 -7.20
N THR A 31 -11.32 -0.82 -7.29
CA THR A 31 -11.71 0.49 -7.85
C THR A 31 -11.21 0.72 -9.27
N GLY A 32 -10.05 0.15 -9.63
CA GLY A 32 -9.35 0.42 -10.89
C GLY A 32 -8.59 1.75 -10.92
N TYR A 33 -8.48 2.47 -9.81
CA TYR A 33 -7.84 3.78 -9.77
C TYR A 33 -6.31 3.71 -9.92
N ILE A 34 -5.79 4.36 -10.96
CA ILE A 34 -4.36 4.31 -11.33
C ILE A 34 -3.46 4.87 -10.22
N SER A 35 -3.95 5.83 -9.41
CA SER A 35 -3.18 6.35 -8.27
C SER A 35 -2.79 5.26 -7.26
N TYR A 36 -3.68 4.27 -7.04
CA TYR A 36 -3.43 3.14 -6.14
C TYR A 36 -2.49 2.12 -6.76
N ARG A 37 -2.52 1.93 -8.08
CA ARG A 37 -1.48 1.15 -8.79
C ARG A 37 -0.11 1.80 -8.66
N LYS A 38 -0.02 3.13 -8.85
CA LYS A 38 1.24 3.88 -8.66
C LYS A 38 1.71 3.81 -7.21
N GLY A 39 0.79 3.91 -6.25
CA GLY A 39 1.07 3.73 -4.82
C GLY A 39 1.64 2.36 -4.50
N ALA A 40 1.01 1.29 -5.01
CA ALA A 40 1.48 -0.08 -4.84
C ALA A 40 2.88 -0.30 -5.44
N LEU A 41 3.16 0.26 -6.63
CA LEU A 41 4.48 0.13 -7.24
C LEU A 41 5.57 0.82 -6.43
N LYS A 42 5.28 2.03 -5.91
CA LYS A 42 6.20 2.74 -4.99
C LYS A 42 6.42 1.96 -3.70
N GLY A 43 5.35 1.40 -3.13
CA GLY A 43 5.42 0.59 -1.92
C GLY A 43 6.25 -0.68 -2.12
N LEU A 44 6.13 -1.33 -3.28
CA LEU A 44 6.96 -2.48 -3.64
C LEU A 44 8.45 -2.08 -3.70
N ALA A 45 8.79 -1.03 -4.45
CA ALA A 45 10.17 -0.55 -4.54
C ALA A 45 10.74 -0.17 -3.17
N ALA A 46 9.95 0.53 -2.34
CA ALA A 46 10.34 0.88 -0.98
C ALA A 46 10.54 -0.37 -0.10
N SER A 47 9.66 -1.37 -0.18
CA SER A 47 9.80 -2.61 0.60
C SER A 47 11.06 -3.40 0.21
N SER A 48 11.41 -3.43 -1.07
CA SER A 48 12.66 -4.03 -1.53
C SER A 48 13.87 -3.31 -0.97
N LEU A 49 13.85 -1.97 -0.94
CA LEU A 49 14.94 -1.16 -0.39
C LEU A 49 15.09 -1.36 1.13
N ILE A 50 13.98 -1.45 1.85
CA ILE A 50 13.98 -1.76 3.29
C ILE A 50 14.57 -3.15 3.52
N LEU A 51 14.23 -4.15 2.70
CA LEU A 51 14.77 -5.50 2.82
C LEU A 51 16.30 -5.53 2.58
N ILE A 52 16.78 -4.79 1.57
CA ILE A 52 18.23 -4.61 1.34
C ILE A 52 18.89 -3.97 2.57
N GLY A 53 18.26 -2.95 3.15
CA GLY A 53 18.74 -2.32 4.39
C GLY A 53 18.78 -3.31 5.56
N ALA A 54 17.74 -4.12 5.73
CA ALA A 54 17.67 -5.15 6.77
C ALA A 54 18.81 -6.18 6.65
N ILE A 55 19.09 -6.68 5.43
CA ILE A 55 20.22 -7.58 5.17
C ILE A 55 21.56 -6.89 5.48
N SER A 56 21.68 -5.59 5.16
CA SER A 56 22.90 -4.82 5.37
C SER A 56 23.24 -4.57 6.86
N ILE A 57 22.27 -4.73 7.78
CA ILE A 57 22.49 -4.56 9.23
C ILE A 57 23.49 -5.58 9.78
N GLU A 58 23.55 -6.79 9.20
CA GLU A 58 24.50 -7.82 9.64
C GLU A 58 25.96 -7.35 9.46
N ALA A 59 26.23 -6.67 8.35
CA ALA A 59 27.54 -6.13 8.01
C ALA A 59 27.83 -4.82 8.77
N LYS A 60 26.96 -3.81 8.62
CA LYS A 60 27.11 -2.47 9.23
C LYS A 60 25.74 -1.89 9.63
N PRO A 61 25.36 -1.94 10.92
CA PRO A 61 24.04 -1.54 11.39
C PRO A 61 23.62 -0.12 10.99
N GLU A 62 24.53 0.85 11.09
CA GLU A 62 24.26 2.26 10.82
C GLU A 62 23.89 2.48 9.35
N ILE A 63 24.63 1.82 8.44
CA ILE A 63 24.36 1.86 7.00
C ILE A 63 23.05 1.14 6.68
N GLY A 64 22.82 -0.03 7.28
CA GLY A 64 21.57 -0.77 7.10
C GLY A 64 20.35 0.04 7.52
N LEU A 65 20.40 0.68 8.69
CA LEU A 65 19.34 1.56 9.18
C LEU A 65 19.15 2.81 8.30
N LEU A 66 20.23 3.39 7.77
CA LEU A 66 20.13 4.51 6.82
C LEU A 66 19.40 4.09 5.55
N ILE A 67 19.68 2.90 5.00
CA ILE A 67 18.98 2.36 3.83
C ILE A 67 17.49 2.11 4.15
N VAL A 68 17.18 1.54 5.33
CA VAL A 68 15.79 1.36 5.80
C VAL A 68 15.06 2.69 5.86
N LEU A 69 15.69 3.71 6.47
CA LEU A 69 15.12 5.06 6.55
C LEU A 69 14.88 5.66 5.16
N PHE A 70 15.82 5.47 4.24
CA PHE A 70 15.66 5.93 2.86
C PHE A 70 14.48 5.22 2.17
N GLY A 71 14.32 3.91 2.34
CA GLY A 71 13.14 3.18 1.85
C GLY A 71 11.83 3.71 2.41
N LEU A 72 11.78 4.02 3.71
CA LEU A 72 10.61 4.60 4.36
C LEU A 72 10.29 6.01 3.83
N THR A 73 11.29 6.85 3.59
CA THR A 73 11.08 8.21 3.07
C THR A 73 10.60 8.22 1.62
N VAL A 74 10.98 7.22 0.81
CA VAL A 74 10.46 7.03 -0.55
C VAL A 74 8.99 6.57 -0.54
N ASN A 75 8.54 5.82 0.48
CA ASN A 75 7.16 5.30 0.59
C ASN A 75 6.11 6.34 1.01
N ARG A 76 6.36 7.64 0.83
CA ARG A 76 5.42 8.70 1.22
C ARG A 76 4.12 8.62 0.42
N LYS A 77 3.02 8.97 1.09
CA LYS A 77 1.68 9.01 0.50
C LYS A 77 1.61 10.07 -0.61
N GLY A 78 1.21 9.68 -1.81
CA GLY A 78 0.93 10.60 -2.92
C GLY A 78 -0.54 11.07 -2.95
N ALA A 79 -0.87 11.95 -3.89
CA ALA A 79 -2.25 12.31 -4.20
C ALA A 79 -3.02 11.07 -4.70
N ARG A 80 -4.19 10.80 -4.11
CA ARG A 80 -5.04 9.64 -4.40
C ARG A 80 -6.51 10.05 -4.36
N GLU A 81 -7.33 9.42 -5.20
CA GLU A 81 -8.78 9.62 -5.20
C GLU A 81 -9.39 9.12 -3.88
N PRO A 82 -10.42 9.78 -3.33
CA PRO A 82 -11.08 9.32 -2.13
C PRO A 82 -11.88 8.03 -2.42
N VAL A 83 -11.52 6.93 -1.75
CA VAL A 83 -12.18 5.60 -1.88
C VAL A 83 -12.97 5.17 -0.66
N PHE A 84 -12.85 5.91 0.44
CA PHE A 84 -13.53 5.65 1.71
C PHE A 84 -14.43 6.84 2.02
N THR A 85 -15.74 6.62 2.02
CA THR A 85 -16.74 7.63 2.38
C THR A 85 -17.42 7.26 3.69
N SER A 86 -17.89 6.02 3.79
CA SER A 86 -18.69 5.49 4.89
C SER A 86 -18.06 4.26 5.56
N ALA A 87 -16.98 3.71 5.00
CA ALA A 87 -16.32 2.52 5.55
C ALA A 87 -15.84 2.74 6.98
N GLY A 88 -16.08 1.76 7.86
CA GLY A 88 -15.56 1.75 9.23
C GLY A 88 -14.04 1.60 9.30
N THR A 89 -13.43 1.85 10.45
CA THR A 89 -11.96 1.88 10.63
C THR A 89 -11.28 0.56 10.26
N LEU A 90 -11.84 -0.58 10.69
CA LEU A 90 -11.30 -1.90 10.37
C LEU A 90 -11.44 -2.25 8.88
N ASP A 91 -12.54 -1.82 8.26
CA ASP A 91 -12.74 -2.02 6.82
C ASP A 91 -11.74 -1.20 5.99
N ARG A 92 -11.48 0.05 6.41
CA ARG A 92 -10.43 0.91 5.82
C ARG A 92 -9.04 0.29 5.98
N PHE A 93 -8.75 -0.23 7.16
CA PHE A 93 -7.48 -0.91 7.45
C PHE A 93 -7.26 -2.09 6.50
N LEU A 94 -8.31 -2.89 6.26
CA LEU A 94 -8.32 -4.00 5.32
C LEU A 94 -8.51 -3.56 3.84
N GLY A 95 -8.48 -2.26 3.54
CA GLY A 95 -8.62 -1.74 2.18
C GLY A 95 -9.98 -2.05 1.52
N LYS A 96 -11.02 -2.33 2.31
CA LYS A 96 -12.41 -2.46 1.81
C LYS A 96 -12.95 -1.08 1.50
N THR A 97 -13.27 -0.87 0.23
CA THR A 97 -13.73 0.41 -0.30
C THR A 97 -15.24 0.40 -0.45
N ASP A 98 -15.88 1.54 -0.18
CA ASP A 98 -17.31 1.75 -0.47
C ASP A 98 -17.56 1.84 -1.99
N TYR A 99 -16.50 2.15 -2.75
CA TYR A 99 -16.52 2.22 -4.20
C TYR A 99 -16.15 0.87 -4.82
N VAL A 100 -17.06 0.31 -5.63
CA VAL A 100 -16.82 -0.90 -6.44
C VAL A 100 -17.07 -0.54 -7.91
N LYS A 101 -16.11 -0.84 -8.80
CA LYS A 101 -16.19 -0.56 -10.25
C LYS A 101 -17.52 -1.01 -10.90
N SER A 102 -18.14 -2.08 -10.39
CA SER A 102 -19.47 -2.57 -10.78
C SER A 102 -20.59 -1.52 -10.68
N ASN A 103 -20.56 -0.64 -9.65
CA ASN A 103 -21.59 0.39 -9.48
C ASN A 103 -21.58 1.44 -10.59
N ARG A 104 -20.43 1.66 -11.26
CA ARG A 104 -20.34 2.57 -12.41
C ARG A 104 -21.00 1.96 -13.64
N LEU A 105 -20.76 0.68 -13.92
CA LEU A 105 -21.42 -0.08 -15.00
C LEU A 105 -22.92 -0.19 -14.78
N LYS A 106 -23.36 -0.54 -13.56
CA LYS A 106 -24.80 -0.57 -13.21
C LYS A 106 -25.46 0.81 -13.35
N ARG A 107 -24.84 1.88 -12.86
CA ARG A 107 -25.38 3.25 -13.01
C ARG A 107 -25.37 3.72 -14.47
N SER A 108 -24.34 3.38 -15.24
CA SER A 108 -24.25 3.69 -16.67
C SER A 108 -25.34 2.97 -17.46
N ASN A 109 -25.53 1.67 -17.24
CA ASN A 109 -26.58 0.89 -17.90
C ASN A 109 -27.98 1.35 -17.50
N LYS A 110 -28.18 1.73 -16.23
CA LYS A 110 -29.45 2.32 -15.76
C LYS A 110 -29.73 3.69 -16.38
N LYS A 111 -28.70 4.54 -16.53
CA LYS A 111 -28.82 5.84 -17.24
C LYS A 111 -29.02 5.68 -18.75
N ALA A 112 -28.45 4.64 -19.35
CA ALA A 112 -28.61 4.32 -20.77
C ALA A 112 -29.91 3.54 -21.08
N GLY A 113 -30.80 3.33 -20.10
CA GLY A 113 -32.07 2.63 -20.30
C GLY A 113 -31.94 1.15 -20.67
N LEU A 114 -30.75 0.56 -20.54
CA LEU A 114 -30.43 -0.80 -21.01
C LEU A 114 -30.88 -1.91 -20.07
N ASN A 115 -31.84 -1.65 -19.17
CA ASN A 115 -32.41 -2.69 -18.32
C ASN A 115 -33.61 -3.33 -19.04
N LYS A 116 -33.35 -4.17 -20.04
CA LYS A 116 -34.36 -5.09 -20.59
C LYS A 116 -34.18 -6.44 -19.88
N ASN A 117 -35.24 -6.79 -19.13
CA ASN A 117 -35.64 -8.08 -18.53
C ASN A 117 -34.57 -9.16 -18.38
#